data_AF-A0A9J6FAU6-F1
#
_entry.id   AF-A0A9J6FAU6-F1
#
_cell.length_a   1.000
_cell.length_b   1.000
_cell.length_c   1.000
_cell.angle_alpha   90.00
_cell.angle_beta   90.00
_cell.angle_gamma   90.00
#
_symmetry.space_group_name_H-M   'P 1'
#
loop_
_entity.id
_entity.type
_entity.pdbx_description
1 polymer ?
#
loop_
_entity_poly.entity_id
_entity_poly.type
_entity_poly.pdbx_seq_one_letter_code
_entity_poly.pdbx_strand_id
1 'polypeptide(L)'
;MPASSPQQSNQKGAIRHTFDLDVSDISVRRRLRSAGLRSRIASQKLLLTTGNKNARLHFATQHASWTTEDWGRGIFSDESTFCTRLDQRERVWRLQEFRPTHRATAGQMWTAISDEWEQLWADQAFVSALYQSLPSRIEAVNVGDGEMTLY
;
A
#
# COMPACT_ATOMS: atom_id res chain seq x y z
N MET A 1 -15.34 -21.84 17.99
CA MET A 1 -16.31 -20.96 17.29
C MET A 1 -15.81 -19.52 17.41
N PRO A 2 -15.63 -18.80 16.31
CA PRO A 2 -14.59 -17.77 16.19
C PRO A 2 -15.05 -16.39 16.65
N ALA A 3 -14.13 -15.67 17.29
CA ALA A 3 -14.27 -14.26 17.62
C ALA A 3 -14.12 -13.40 16.36
N SER A 4 -15.19 -12.71 15.98
CA SER A 4 -15.18 -11.71 14.92
C SER A 4 -14.41 -10.48 15.37
N SER A 5 -13.27 -10.21 14.73
CA SER A 5 -12.53 -8.95 14.86
C SER A 5 -13.41 -7.75 14.47
N PRO A 6 -13.41 -6.63 15.20
CA PRO A 6 -14.21 -5.47 14.82
C PRO A 6 -13.54 -4.73 13.65
N GLN A 7 -14.23 -4.69 12.51
CA GLN A 7 -13.98 -3.70 11.45
C GLN A 7 -13.96 -2.29 12.04
N GLN A 8 -12.79 -1.66 12.10
CA GLN A 8 -12.69 -0.22 12.37
C GLN A 8 -13.04 0.52 11.08
N SER A 9 -14.28 1.03 10.98
CA SER A 9 -14.68 1.92 9.88
C SER A 9 -15.05 3.32 10.38
N ASN A 10 -14.58 4.29 9.60
CA ASN A 10 -15.10 5.65 9.41
C ASN A 10 -15.46 6.50 10.65
N GLN A 11 -14.52 7.31 11.17
CA GLN A 11 -14.75 8.16 12.34
C GLN A 11 -14.55 9.66 12.09
N LYS A 12 -15.36 10.29 11.23
CA LYS A 12 -15.48 11.77 11.23
C LYS A 12 -16.34 12.28 12.39
N GLY A 13 -17.40 11.54 12.77
CA GLY A 13 -18.25 11.85 13.92
C GLY A 13 -17.97 11.01 15.17
N ALA A 14 -17.13 9.98 15.07
CA ALA A 14 -17.13 8.95 16.09
C ALA A 14 -16.15 9.19 17.26
N ILE A 15 -15.26 10.18 17.26
CA ILE A 15 -14.56 10.57 18.51
C ILE A 15 -15.55 11.16 19.52
N ARG A 16 -16.49 11.99 19.04
CA ARG A 16 -17.56 12.54 19.89
C ARG A 16 -18.42 11.44 20.50
N HIS A 17 -18.88 10.50 19.67
CA HIS A 17 -19.75 9.41 20.09
C HIS A 17 -19.02 8.29 20.88
N THR A 18 -17.75 8.01 20.59
CA THR A 18 -16.97 6.98 21.30
C THR A 18 -16.66 7.42 22.73
N PHE A 19 -16.49 8.73 22.97
CA PHE A 19 -16.18 9.29 24.28
C PHE A 19 -17.33 10.07 24.91
N ASP A 20 -18.53 10.02 24.32
CA ASP A 20 -19.74 10.75 24.73
C ASP A 20 -19.48 12.23 25.08
N LEU A 21 -18.68 12.91 24.26
CA LEU A 21 -18.29 14.29 24.51
C LEU A 21 -19.30 15.26 23.90
N ASP A 22 -19.82 16.20 24.68
CA ASP A 22 -20.65 17.27 24.12
C ASP A 22 -19.79 18.44 23.61
N VAL A 23 -19.07 18.19 22.52
CA VAL A 23 -18.18 19.17 21.88
C VAL A 23 -18.39 19.19 20.38
N SER A 24 -18.18 20.37 19.78
CA SER A 24 -18.25 20.51 18.32
C SER A 24 -17.08 19.81 17.63
N ASP A 25 -17.31 19.33 16.40
CA ASP A 25 -16.26 18.76 15.54
C ASP A 25 -15.11 19.74 15.26
N ILE A 26 -15.38 21.05 15.34
CA ILE A 26 -14.36 22.09 15.20
C ILE A 26 -13.41 22.05 16.40
N SER A 27 -13.96 21.93 17.62
CA SER A 27 -13.18 21.83 18.86
C SER A 27 -12.31 20.58 18.86
N VAL A 28 -12.88 19.43 18.47
CA VAL A 28 -12.14 18.15 18.33
C VAL A 28 -10.98 18.29 17.35
N ARG A 29 -11.24 18.84 16.14
CA ARG A 29 -10.19 19.03 15.12
C ARG A 29 -9.08 19.99 15.58
N ARG A 30 -9.43 21.06 16.29
CA ARG A 30 -8.44 22.01 16.84
C ARG A 30 -7.56 21.33 17.89
N ARG A 31 -8.15 20.56 18.80
CA ARG A 31 -7.39 19.85 19.84
C ARG A 31 -6.45 18.79 19.26
N LEU A 32 -6.93 18.02 18.28
CA LEU A 32 -6.09 17.05 17.56
C LEU A 32 -4.90 17.73 16.86
N ARG A 33 -5.12 18.88 16.20
CA ARG A 33 -4.03 19.65 15.59
C ARG A 33 -3.05 20.19 16.63
N SER A 34 -3.53 20.67 17.78
CA SER A 34 -2.65 21.14 18.86
C SER A 34 -1.77 20.04 19.43
N ALA A 35 -2.23 18.79 19.37
CA ALA A 35 -1.47 17.60 19.72
C ALA A 35 -0.59 17.06 18.56
N GLY A 36 -0.44 17.81 17.46
CA GLY A 36 0.39 17.42 16.32
C GLY A 36 -0.27 16.40 15.36
N LEU A 37 -1.54 16.07 15.55
CA LEU A 37 -2.26 15.12 14.71
C LEU A 37 -2.91 15.82 13.51
N ARG A 38 -2.71 15.25 12.32
CA ARG A 38 -3.39 15.68 11.09
C ARG A 38 -4.20 14.55 10.48
N SER A 39 -5.32 14.93 9.88
CA SER A 39 -6.15 14.02 9.12
C SER A 39 -5.43 13.63 7.82
N ARG A 40 -5.31 12.32 7.59
CA ARG A 40 -4.62 11.66 6.46
C ARG A 40 -5.52 10.60 5.85
N ILE A 41 -5.24 10.22 4.61
CA ILE A 41 -5.87 9.06 3.98
C ILE A 41 -5.29 7.78 4.62
N ALA A 42 -6.15 6.87 5.04
CA ALA A 42 -5.74 5.56 5.51
C ALA A 42 -5.12 4.77 4.36
N SER A 43 -3.99 4.12 4.61
CA SER A 43 -3.46 3.12 3.69
C SER A 43 -4.39 1.91 3.75
N GLN A 44 -4.92 1.50 2.60
CA GLN A 44 -5.60 0.23 2.47
C GLN A 44 -4.53 -0.86 2.35
N LYS A 45 -4.45 -1.72 3.35
CA LYS A 45 -3.70 -2.96 3.24
C LYS A 45 -4.68 -4.06 2.85
N LEU A 46 -4.42 -4.75 1.76
CA LEU A 46 -5.18 -5.94 1.42
C LEU A 46 -4.93 -6.99 2.50
N LEU A 47 -6.00 -7.40 3.19
CA LEU A 47 -5.94 -8.53 4.11
C LEU A 47 -5.78 -9.80 3.26
N LEU A 48 -4.71 -10.55 3.50
CA LEU A 48 -4.51 -11.84 2.85
C LEU A 48 -5.49 -12.84 3.45
N THR A 49 -6.44 -13.30 2.64
CA THR A 49 -7.29 -14.43 2.99
C THR A 49 -6.45 -15.70 3.09
N THR A 50 -6.91 -16.70 3.84
CA THR A 50 -6.22 -18.01 3.92
C THR A 50 -6.01 -18.63 2.54
N GLY A 51 -6.99 -18.49 1.63
CA GLY A 51 -6.85 -18.94 0.25
C GLY A 51 -5.71 -18.24 -0.49
N ASN A 52 -5.58 -16.92 -0.34
CA ASN A 52 -4.49 -16.17 -0.97
C ASN A 52 -3.12 -16.55 -0.39
N LYS A 53 -3.02 -16.80 0.93
CA LYS A 53 -1.78 -17.27 1.57
C LYS A 53 -1.35 -18.62 1.00
N ASN A 54 -2.28 -19.58 0.93
CA ASN A 54 -2.02 -20.90 0.37
C ASN A 54 -1.62 -20.83 -1.10
N ALA A 55 -2.30 -20.01 -1.91
CA ALA A 55 -1.95 -19.81 -3.31
C ALA A 55 -0.55 -19.22 -3.48
N ARG A 56 -0.18 -18.24 -2.64
CA ARG A 56 1.17 -17.65 -2.63
C ARG A 56 2.23 -18.67 -2.24
N LEU A 57 2.00 -19.45 -1.19
CA LEU A 57 2.91 -20.52 -0.77
C LEU A 57 3.05 -21.59 -1.84
N HIS A 58 1.95 -22.01 -2.46
CA HIS A 58 1.98 -22.97 -3.54
C HIS A 58 2.80 -22.46 -4.74
N PHE A 59 2.60 -21.20 -5.12
CA PHE A 59 3.39 -20.57 -6.18
C PHE A 59 4.88 -20.51 -5.81
N ALA A 60 5.20 -20.06 -4.60
CA ALA A 60 6.58 -19.91 -4.14
C ALA A 60 7.32 -21.26 -4.04
N THR A 61 6.64 -22.30 -3.56
CA THR A 61 7.20 -23.65 -3.49
C THR A 61 7.43 -24.26 -4.87
N GLN A 62 6.52 -24.06 -5.82
CA GLN A 62 6.68 -24.53 -7.21
C GLN A 62 7.88 -23.88 -7.92
N HIS A 63 8.18 -22.62 -7.59
CA HIS A 63 9.22 -21.84 -8.27
C HIS A 63 10.45 -21.63 -7.38
N ALA A 64 10.60 -22.38 -6.29
CA ALA A 64 11.71 -22.23 -5.34
C ALA A 64 13.08 -22.54 -5.96
N SER A 65 13.12 -23.41 -6.97
CA SER A 65 14.35 -23.77 -7.68
C SER A 65 14.65 -22.90 -8.90
N TRP A 66 13.82 -21.91 -9.23
CA TRP A 66 14.01 -21.07 -10.41
C TRP A 66 15.15 -20.09 -10.22
N THR A 67 16.03 -20.02 -11.22
CA THR A 67 17.12 -19.04 -11.23
C THR A 67 16.64 -17.71 -11.82
N THR A 68 17.46 -16.67 -11.70
CA THR A 68 17.21 -15.36 -12.33
C THR A 68 16.96 -15.48 -13.84
N GLU A 69 17.68 -16.39 -14.51
CA GLU A 69 17.52 -16.67 -15.94
C GLU A 69 16.16 -17.29 -16.25
N ASP A 70 15.64 -18.17 -15.38
CA ASP A 70 14.31 -18.74 -15.54
C ASP A 70 13.23 -17.68 -15.37
N TRP A 71 13.37 -16.79 -14.38
CA TRP A 71 12.47 -15.65 -14.18
C TRP A 71 12.49 -14.68 -15.37
N GLY A 72 13.66 -14.50 -16.00
CA GLY A 72 13.82 -13.64 -17.18
C GLY A 72 13.09 -14.13 -18.44
N ARG A 73 12.57 -15.37 -18.44
CA ARG A 73 11.73 -15.90 -19.53
C ARG A 73 10.27 -15.45 -19.42
N GLY A 74 9.85 -15.00 -18.25
CA GLY A 74 8.50 -14.51 -18.00
C GLY A 74 8.36 -13.02 -18.27
N ILE A 75 7.21 -12.61 -18.79
CA ILE A 75 6.82 -11.19 -18.90
C ILE A 75 5.78 -10.92 -17.81
N PHE A 76 6.07 -9.94 -16.95
CA PHE A 76 5.15 -9.49 -15.91
C PHE A 76 4.42 -8.23 -16.38
N SER A 77 3.11 -8.19 -16.18
CA SER A 77 2.27 -7.02 -16.44
C SER A 77 1.34 -6.76 -15.26
N ASP A 78 1.21 -5.50 -14.87
CA ASP A 78 0.25 -5.04 -13.87
C ASP A 78 -0.40 -3.74 -14.34
N GLU A 79 -1.63 -3.48 -13.89
CA GLU A 79 -2.37 -2.26 -14.18
C GLU A 79 -2.46 -1.39 -12.93
N SER A 80 -1.96 -0.16 -13.00
CA SER A 80 -2.06 0.81 -11.91
C SER A 80 -3.06 1.91 -12.25
N THR A 81 -4.09 2.10 -11.41
CA THR A 81 -5.03 3.21 -11.54
C THR A 81 -4.52 4.46 -10.85
N PHE A 82 -4.44 5.55 -11.60
CA PHE A 82 -4.05 6.86 -11.12
C PHE A 82 -5.25 7.83 -11.10
N CYS A 83 -5.51 8.48 -9.96
CA CYS A 83 -6.64 9.39 -9.80
C CYS A 83 -6.19 10.78 -9.32
N THR A 84 -6.63 11.83 -10.02
CA THR A 84 -6.43 13.23 -9.62
C THR A 84 -7.47 13.74 -8.61
N ARG A 85 -8.55 12.97 -8.40
CA ARG A 85 -9.57 13.24 -7.38
C ARG A 85 -9.23 12.50 -6.10
N LEU A 86 -9.61 13.08 -4.96
CA LEU A 86 -9.54 12.40 -3.67
C LEU A 86 -10.51 11.21 -3.72
N ASP A 87 -9.95 10.03 -3.98
CA ASP A 87 -10.61 8.74 -3.81
C ASP A 87 -11.30 8.71 -2.43
N GLN A 88 -12.44 8.02 -2.31
CA GLN A 88 -13.30 7.98 -1.11
C GLN A 88 -12.66 7.17 0.04
N ARG A 89 -11.34 7.30 0.20
CA ARG A 89 -10.54 6.58 1.17
C ARG A 89 -10.79 7.15 2.56
N GLU A 90 -10.92 6.25 3.52
CA GLU A 90 -11.12 6.61 4.91
C GLU A 90 -10.03 7.55 5.42
N ARG A 91 -10.40 8.44 6.34
CA ARG A 91 -9.47 9.40 6.91
C ARG A 91 -9.13 9.02 8.34
N VAL A 92 -7.84 8.95 8.64
CA VAL A 92 -7.28 8.66 9.97
C VAL A 92 -6.49 9.86 10.47
N TRP A 93 -6.43 10.06 11.79
CA TRP A 93 -5.57 11.07 12.40
C TRP A 93 -4.21 10.45 12.69
N ARG A 94 -3.14 11.01 12.13
CA ARG A 94 -1.75 10.55 12.34
C ARG A 94 -0.86 11.72 12.74
N LEU A 95 0.22 11.42 13.46
CA LEU A 95 1.27 12.39 13.76
C LEU A 95 1.82 12.97 12.45
N GLN A 96 2.14 14.25 12.48
CA GLN A 96 2.64 14.97 11.32
C GLN A 96 4.08 14.57 11.00
N GLU A 97 4.24 13.44 10.32
CA GLU A 97 5.43 13.18 9.50
C GLU A 97 5.24 13.90 8.15
N PHE A 98 6.31 14.55 7.67
CA PHE A 98 6.27 15.39 6.48
C PHE A 98 6.13 14.52 5.23
N ARG A 99 4.92 14.44 4.66
CA ARG A 99 4.71 13.98 3.28
C ARG A 99 3.83 15.02 2.56
N PRO A 100 4.35 15.72 1.53
CA PRO A 100 3.56 16.64 0.73
C PRO A 100 2.42 15.88 0.06
N THR A 101 1.19 16.38 0.16
CA THR A 101 0.13 15.96 -0.74
C THR A 101 0.33 16.72 -2.04
N HIS A 102 0.96 16.11 -3.04
CA HIS A 102 1.03 16.71 -4.38
C HIS A 102 -0.39 16.83 -4.95
N ARG A 103 -0.77 18.07 -5.30
CA ARG A 103 -1.91 18.32 -6.21
C ARG A 103 -1.32 18.53 -7.60
N ALA A 104 -1.20 17.47 -8.38
CA ALA A 104 -0.86 17.55 -9.79
C ALA A 104 -2.14 17.52 -10.63
N THR A 105 -2.17 18.27 -11.74
CA THR A 105 -3.21 18.12 -12.76
C THR A 105 -2.98 16.83 -13.57
N ALA A 106 -3.99 16.37 -14.31
CA ALA A 106 -3.87 15.17 -15.15
C ALA A 106 -2.73 15.30 -16.18
N GLY A 107 -2.58 16.47 -16.80
CA GLY A 107 -1.48 16.73 -17.75
C GLY A 107 -0.10 16.69 -17.10
N GLN A 108 0.07 17.34 -15.95
CA GLN A 108 1.34 17.30 -15.19
C GLN A 108 1.69 15.88 -14.72
N MET A 109 0.67 15.11 -14.35
CA MET A 109 0.84 13.71 -13.95
C MET A 109 1.25 12.83 -15.12
N TRP A 110 0.62 13.01 -16.28
CA TRP A 110 0.99 12.30 -17.50
C TRP A 110 2.44 12.58 -17.90
N THR A 111 2.83 13.86 -17.99
CA THR A 111 4.22 14.24 -18.32
C THR A 111 5.22 13.60 -17.38
N ALA A 112 5.00 13.69 -16.06
CA ALA A 112 5.91 13.08 -15.09
C ALA A 112 6.00 11.55 -15.25
N ILE A 113 4.87 10.87 -15.50
CA ILE A 113 4.88 9.41 -15.72
C ILE A 113 5.61 9.06 -17.02
N SER A 114 5.38 9.80 -18.10
CA SER A 114 6.06 9.57 -19.38
C SER A 114 7.58 9.77 -19.27
N ASP A 115 8.01 10.86 -18.62
CA ASP A 115 9.44 11.15 -18.44
C ASP A 115 10.12 10.06 -17.59
N GLU A 116 9.49 9.63 -16.50
CA GLU A 116 9.99 8.53 -15.67
C GLU A 116 10.00 7.20 -16.43
N TRP A 117 8.98 6.95 -17.26
CA TRP A 117 8.91 5.74 -18.08
C TRP A 117 10.06 5.65 -19.08
N GLU A 118 10.41 6.76 -19.74
CA GLU A 118 11.56 6.82 -20.64
C GLU A 118 12.89 6.60 -19.90
N GLN A 119 13.04 7.17 -18.70
CA GLN A 119 14.23 6.96 -17.86
C GLN A 119 14.36 5.50 -17.42
N LEU A 120 13.27 4.89 -16.97
CA LEU A 120 13.25 3.49 -16.55
C LEU A 120 13.58 2.54 -17.71
N TRP A 121 13.11 2.84 -18.92
CA TRP A 121 13.42 2.05 -20.11
C TRP A 121 14.90 2.13 -20.49
N ALA A 122 15.55 3.27 -20.22
CA ALA A 122 16.99 3.43 -20.45
C ALA A 122 17.85 2.76 -19.37
N ASP A 123 17.30 2.46 -18.19
CA ASP A 123 18.00 1.83 -17.07
C ASP A 123 17.85 0.30 -17.08
N GLN A 124 18.70 -0.36 -17.89
CA GLN A 124 18.79 -1.82 -17.93
C GLN A 124 19.24 -2.43 -16.58
N ALA A 125 19.94 -1.66 -15.74
CA ALA A 125 20.40 -2.13 -14.44
C ALA A 125 19.23 -2.23 -13.45
N PHE A 126 18.29 -1.28 -13.51
CA PHE A 126 17.05 -1.33 -12.72
C PHE A 126 16.24 -2.59 -13.02
N VAL A 127 15.99 -2.88 -14.31
CA VAL A 127 15.24 -4.08 -14.72
C VAL A 127 15.98 -5.35 -14.28
N SER A 128 17.30 -5.40 -14.46
CA SER A 128 18.12 -6.55 -14.03
C SER A 128 18.07 -6.78 -12.53
N ALA A 129 18.10 -5.71 -11.72
CA ALA A 129 17.99 -5.78 -10.27
C ALA A 129 16.62 -6.34 -9.81
N LEU A 130 15.54 -6.01 -10.53
CA LEU A 130 14.22 -6.59 -10.25
C LEU A 130 14.25 -8.11 -10.41
N TYR A 131 14.76 -8.63 -11.54
CA TYR A 131 14.85 -10.07 -11.78
C TYR A 131 15.78 -10.75 -10.76
N GLN A 132 16.94 -10.17 -10.47
CA GLN A 132 17.90 -10.70 -9.48
C GLN A 132 17.31 -10.79 -8.07
N SER A 133 16.35 -9.93 -7.74
CA SER A 133 15.68 -9.95 -6.44
C SER A 133 14.61 -11.05 -6.31
N LEU A 134 14.11 -11.61 -7.42
CA LEU A 134 12.97 -12.55 -7.41
C LEU A 134 13.24 -13.83 -6.61
N PRO A 135 14.41 -14.51 -6.69
CA PRO A 135 14.69 -15.67 -5.86
C PRO A 135 14.59 -15.36 -4.36
N SER A 136 15.11 -14.21 -3.92
CA SER A 136 15.04 -13.79 -2.52
C SER A 136 13.60 -13.47 -2.07
N ARG A 137 12.79 -12.90 -2.97
CA ARG A 137 11.37 -12.63 -2.72
C ARG A 137 10.53 -13.90 -2.67
N ILE A 138 10.89 -14.94 -3.41
CA ILE A 138 10.23 -16.24 -3.35
C ILE A 138 10.59 -16.95 -2.05
N GLU A 139 11.87 -16.93 -1.67
CA GLU A 139 12.33 -17.51 -0.41
C GLU A 139 11.66 -16.86 0.80
N ALA A 140 11.48 -15.54 0.75
CA ALA A 140 10.67 -14.79 1.72
C ALA A 140 9.29 -15.40 2.00
N VAL A 141 8.60 -15.78 0.91
CA VAL A 141 7.23 -16.26 0.95
C VAL A 141 7.20 -17.69 1.48
N ASN A 142 8.22 -18.49 1.14
CA ASN A 142 8.41 -19.83 1.68
C ASN A 142 8.66 -19.78 3.20
N VAL A 143 9.64 -18.97 3.65
CA VAL A 143 9.95 -18.79 5.08
C VAL A 143 8.74 -18.20 5.84
N GLY A 144 8.00 -17.31 5.19
CA GLY A 144 6.79 -16.70 5.73
C GLY A 144 5.52 -17.55 5.61
N ASP A 145 5.57 -18.78 5.12
CA ASP A 145 4.40 -19.66 4.95
C ASP A 145 3.22 -19.00 4.19
N GLY A 146 3.54 -18.20 3.16
CA GLY A 146 2.54 -17.45 2.38
C GLY A 146 2.06 -16.14 3.02
N GLU A 147 2.53 -15.79 4.22
CA GLU A 147 2.21 -14.54 4.92
C GLU A 147 2.74 -13.29 4.22
N MET A 148 2.33 -12.13 4.70
CA MET A 148 2.81 -10.85 4.19
C MET A 148 4.32 -10.71 4.42
N THR A 149 5.06 -10.45 3.36
CA THR A 149 6.52 -10.28 3.37
C THR A 149 6.84 -8.77 3.30
N LEU A 150 7.94 -8.34 3.93
CA LEU A 150 8.33 -6.91 4.03
C LEU A 150 9.41 -6.50 3.01
N TYR A 151 9.59 -7.29 1.95
CA TYR A 151 10.61 -7.04 0.92
C TYR A 151 10.28 -5.81 0.09
#